data_AF-A0A452CPF5-F1
#
_entry.id   AF-A0A452CPF5-F1
#
_cell.length_a   1.000
_cell.length_b   1.000
_cell.length_c   1.000
_cell.angle_alpha   90.00
_cell.angle_beta   90.00
_cell.angle_gamma   90.00
#
_symmetry.space_group_name_H-M   'P 1'
#
loop_
_entity.id
_entity.type
_entity.pdbx_description
1 polymer ?
#
loop_
_entity_poly.entity_id
_entity_poly.type
_entity_poly.pdbx_seq_one_letter_code
_entity_poly.pdbx_strand_id
1 'polypeptide(L)'
;MVIYPQHSKLTDKEKTNICYLSFPDSNSGCLGDTQFCFRFRQSSGRRVSLHCLLDQFEKDLPVYLKKDPAYFYGYVYFRQVRDKTLKRGYFQKSLVLISKLPYIHFFHTVLKQIAPEYFEKNEPYLEAACNDVDRWPAPMPGKTLHLPIMGVVMKVRIPTCHDKPGTTQIVQLTQQGDTHISVILPTVHEVDLFRCFCPVFLHSQMLWELVLLGEPLVVMAPSPSESSETVLALVNCISPLKYFSDFRPYFTIHDSEFKEYTTRTQAPPSVILGVTNPFFAKTLQHWPHIIRIGDLKPAGEIPKQVKVKKLKNLKTLDSKPGVYTSYKPYLNRDEEIMKQLQKGVQQKRPSEAQSVILRRYFLELTQSFIIPLERYVASLMPLQKSISPWKSPPQLRQFLPEEFMKTLEKTGPQLTSRIKGDWIGLYRHFLKSPNFDGWFKTRRKEMTQKLEALHLEALCEEDLLHWTQKHTEVETVDLVLKLKNKLLQADREHLPVKPDTMEKLRTHIDAIILALPEDLQGILLKTGMT
;
A
#
# COMPACT_ATOMS: atom_id res chain seq x y z
N MET A 1 -2.56 29.77 -0.92
CA MET A 1 -2.15 28.51 -1.59
C MET A 1 -2.59 28.61 -3.03
N VAL A 2 -1.68 28.43 -3.98
CA VAL A 2 -2.01 28.35 -5.41
C VAL A 2 -2.24 26.87 -5.75
N ILE A 3 -3.28 26.55 -6.53
CA ILE A 3 -3.66 25.17 -6.86
C ILE A 3 -3.59 24.99 -8.38
N TYR A 4 -2.90 23.94 -8.80
CA TYR A 4 -2.86 23.50 -10.18
C TYR A 4 -3.22 22.01 -10.29
N PRO A 5 -3.88 21.58 -11.38
CA PRO A 5 -4.55 22.42 -12.38
C PRO A 5 -5.67 23.28 -11.78
N GLN A 6 -5.94 24.47 -12.33
CA GLN A 6 -6.88 25.45 -11.74
C GLN A 6 -8.32 24.92 -11.56
N HIS A 7 -8.73 23.95 -12.37
CA HIS A 7 -10.05 23.32 -12.27
C HIS A 7 -10.15 22.30 -11.12
N SER A 8 -9.04 21.98 -10.44
CA SER A 8 -8.99 21.03 -9.34
C SER A 8 -9.72 21.57 -8.11
N LYS A 9 -10.75 20.84 -7.66
CA LYS A 9 -11.51 21.20 -6.47
C LYS A 9 -10.92 20.50 -5.25
N LEU A 10 -10.58 21.28 -4.21
CA LEU A 10 -10.25 20.82 -2.85
C LEU A 10 -11.24 21.44 -1.87
N THR A 11 -11.70 20.69 -0.87
CA THR A 11 -12.54 21.26 0.20
C THR A 11 -11.68 22.19 1.06
N ASP A 12 -12.29 23.15 1.76
CA ASP A 12 -11.52 24.07 2.60
C ASP A 12 -10.79 23.33 3.73
N LYS A 13 -11.39 22.27 4.27
CA LYS A 13 -10.73 21.37 5.24
C LYS A 13 -9.47 20.72 4.64
N GLU A 14 -9.54 20.24 3.40
CA GLU A 14 -8.37 19.65 2.71
C GLU A 14 -7.29 20.71 2.45
N LYS A 15 -7.66 21.90 1.98
CA LYS A 15 -6.72 23.01 1.76
C LYS A 15 -5.99 23.39 3.05
N THR A 16 -6.74 23.55 4.14
CA THR A 16 -6.17 23.87 5.46
C THR A 16 -5.22 22.78 5.93
N ASN A 17 -5.60 21.50 5.80
CA ASN A 17 -4.75 20.39 6.22
C ASN A 17 -3.46 20.32 5.40
N ILE A 18 -3.55 20.47 4.07
CA ILE A 18 -2.38 20.53 3.18
C ILE A 18 -1.45 21.69 3.57
N CYS A 19 -1.99 22.88 3.85
CA CYS A 19 -1.18 24.02 4.23
C CYS A 19 -0.37 23.73 5.50
N TYR A 20 -0.99 23.20 6.56
CA TYR A 20 -0.28 22.90 7.81
C TYR A 20 0.70 21.73 7.67
N LEU A 21 0.32 20.66 6.96
CA LEU A 21 1.18 19.49 6.78
C LEU A 21 2.33 19.74 5.80
N SER A 22 2.28 20.79 4.99
CA SER A 22 3.35 21.14 4.04
C SER A 22 4.55 21.87 4.65
N PHE A 23 4.46 22.27 5.92
CA PHE A 23 5.54 22.93 6.65
C PHE A 23 6.00 22.07 7.83
N PRO A 24 7.30 22.04 8.14
CA PRO A 24 7.79 21.39 9.35
C PRO A 24 7.21 22.03 10.63
N ASP A 25 6.64 21.21 11.51
CA ASP A 25 6.11 21.56 12.84
C ASP A 25 7.21 21.92 13.86
N SER A 26 8.48 21.69 13.50
CA SER A 26 9.65 22.03 14.31
C SER A 26 10.74 22.65 13.44
N ASN A 27 11.29 23.78 13.86
CA ASN A 27 12.36 24.50 13.13
C ASN A 27 13.74 23.80 13.22
N SER A 28 13.86 22.72 13.99
CA SER A 28 15.11 21.95 14.10
C SER A 28 15.41 21.21 12.79
N GLY A 29 16.62 21.37 12.26
CA GLY A 29 17.15 20.53 11.19
C GLY A 29 16.58 20.76 9.77
N CYS A 30 15.78 21.80 9.54
CA CYS A 30 15.09 22.01 8.25
C CYS A 30 15.72 23.12 7.38
N LEU A 31 16.97 23.53 7.63
CA LEU A 31 17.67 24.50 6.78
C LEU A 31 18.00 23.88 5.41
N GLY A 32 17.70 24.59 4.34
CA GLY A 32 17.86 24.14 2.97
C GLY A 32 16.60 23.48 2.41
N ASP A 33 16.79 22.46 1.58
CA ASP A 33 15.71 21.74 0.90
C ASP A 33 15.39 20.43 1.61
N THR A 34 14.12 20.22 1.93
CA THR A 34 13.61 19.06 2.66
C THR A 34 12.46 18.42 1.88
N GLN A 35 12.50 17.11 1.68
CA GLN A 35 11.40 16.36 1.06
C GLN A 35 10.81 15.35 2.02
N PHE A 36 9.49 15.27 2.05
CA PHE A 36 8.77 14.36 2.92
C PHE A 36 7.37 14.12 2.37
N CYS A 37 6.68 13.12 2.90
CA CYS A 37 5.30 12.87 2.55
C CYS A 37 4.39 12.86 3.78
N PHE A 38 3.13 13.23 3.57
CA PHE A 38 2.06 13.05 4.54
C PHE A 38 0.88 12.33 3.89
N ARG A 39 0.03 11.70 4.71
CA ARG A 39 -1.19 11.01 4.28
C ARG A 39 -2.36 11.56 5.06
N PHE A 40 -3.42 11.97 4.37
CA PHE A 40 -4.58 12.62 4.98
C PHE A 40 -5.88 12.08 4.40
N ARG A 41 -6.93 12.07 5.24
CA ARG A 41 -8.24 11.53 4.88
C ARG A 41 -8.94 12.44 3.87
N GLN A 42 -9.52 11.84 2.85
CA GLN A 42 -10.40 12.53 1.91
C GLN A 42 -11.72 12.94 2.61
N SER A 43 -12.23 14.13 2.29
CA SER A 43 -13.51 14.59 2.84
C SER A 43 -14.70 13.78 2.28
N SER A 44 -15.65 13.43 3.14
CA SER A 44 -16.90 12.73 2.76
C SER A 44 -17.71 13.55 1.75
N GLY A 45 -18.26 12.90 0.72
CA GLY A 45 -19.20 13.54 -0.22
C GLY A 45 -18.69 13.77 -1.65
N ARG A 46 -17.43 13.45 -1.98
CA ARG A 46 -17.00 13.43 -3.39
C ARG A 46 -17.57 12.21 -4.11
N ARG A 47 -18.39 12.44 -5.15
CA ARG A 47 -18.68 11.42 -6.15
C ARG A 47 -17.37 11.01 -6.81
N VAL A 48 -17.12 9.72 -6.78
CA VAL A 48 -15.96 9.01 -7.29
C VAL A 48 -15.97 9.07 -8.83
N SER A 49 -15.72 10.26 -9.40
CA SER A 49 -15.97 10.58 -10.82
C SER A 49 -14.75 10.39 -11.73
N LEU A 50 -13.56 10.14 -11.17
CA LEU A 50 -12.32 9.90 -11.92
C LEU A 50 -11.98 8.40 -12.05
N HIS A 51 -12.96 7.52 -11.84
CA HIS A 51 -12.71 6.20 -11.24
C HIS A 51 -12.95 4.98 -12.14
N CYS A 52 -13.16 5.12 -13.45
CA CYS A 52 -13.37 3.94 -14.30
C CYS A 52 -12.05 3.36 -14.86
N LEU A 53 -11.12 4.21 -15.31
CA LEU A 53 -9.91 3.71 -16.00
C LEU A 53 -8.84 3.13 -15.07
N LEU A 54 -8.58 3.73 -13.91
CA LEU A 54 -7.54 3.24 -12.99
C LEU A 54 -7.95 1.99 -12.20
N ASP A 55 -9.25 1.75 -12.02
CA ASP A 55 -9.75 0.57 -11.30
C ASP A 55 -9.50 -0.72 -12.07
N GLN A 56 -9.56 -0.67 -13.40
CA GLN A 56 -9.30 -1.81 -14.27
C GLN A 56 -7.88 -2.37 -14.07
N PHE A 57 -6.92 -1.52 -13.71
CA PHE A 57 -5.51 -1.89 -13.57
C PHE A 57 -5.08 -2.21 -12.13
N GLU A 58 -5.96 -2.06 -11.12
CA GLU A 58 -5.61 -2.35 -9.73
C GLU A 58 -5.34 -3.84 -9.45
N LYS A 59 -5.93 -4.73 -10.26
CA LYS A 59 -5.78 -6.19 -10.09
C LYS A 59 -4.32 -6.61 -10.21
N ASP A 60 -3.62 -6.03 -11.17
CA ASP A 60 -2.26 -6.41 -11.53
C ASP A 60 -1.21 -5.61 -10.76
N LEU A 61 -1.60 -4.67 -9.89
CA LEU A 61 -0.67 -3.97 -9.00
C LEU A 61 -0.28 -4.85 -7.81
N PRO A 62 0.99 -4.80 -7.39
CA PRO A 62 1.39 -5.34 -6.09
C PRO A 62 0.56 -4.73 -4.97
N VAL A 63 0.30 -5.54 -3.94
CA VAL A 63 -0.58 -5.20 -2.81
C VAL A 63 -0.19 -3.88 -2.12
N TYR A 64 1.11 -3.59 -2.01
CA TYR A 64 1.66 -2.38 -1.40
C TYR A 64 1.54 -1.11 -2.28
N LEU A 65 1.16 -1.25 -3.56
CA LEU A 65 0.92 -0.12 -4.48
C LEU A 65 -0.56 0.17 -4.73
N LYS A 66 -1.46 -0.67 -4.23
CA LYS A 66 -2.90 -0.44 -4.37
C LYS A 66 -3.30 0.83 -3.63
N LYS A 67 -4.09 1.69 -4.27
CA LYS A 67 -4.53 2.95 -3.66
C LYS A 67 -5.46 2.67 -2.49
N ASP A 68 -5.48 3.62 -1.55
CA ASP A 68 -6.50 3.66 -0.52
C ASP A 68 -7.57 4.68 -0.92
N PRO A 69 -8.82 4.26 -1.17
CA PRO A 69 -9.87 5.18 -1.58
C PRO A 69 -10.14 6.27 -0.55
N ALA A 70 -9.91 6.01 0.74
CA ALA A 70 -10.20 6.95 1.82
C ALA A 70 -9.12 8.03 2.02
N TYR A 71 -7.94 7.90 1.41
CA TYR A 71 -6.80 8.78 1.70
C TYR A 71 -6.16 9.38 0.45
N PHE A 72 -5.51 10.52 0.62
CA PHE A 72 -4.57 11.10 -0.34
C PHE A 72 -3.16 11.08 0.24
N TYR A 73 -2.17 11.06 -0.65
CA TYR A 73 -0.78 11.32 -0.33
C TYR A 73 -0.42 12.73 -0.77
N GLY A 74 0.21 13.49 0.12
CA GLY A 74 0.85 14.75 -0.20
C GLY A 74 2.36 14.58 -0.18
N TYR A 75 3.00 14.79 -1.33
CA TYR A 75 4.45 14.78 -1.50
C TYR A 75 4.96 16.20 -1.44
N VAL A 76 5.88 16.49 -0.54
CA VAL A 76 6.30 17.85 -0.23
C VAL A 76 7.75 18.06 -0.65
N TYR A 77 8.00 19.20 -1.29
CA TYR A 77 9.31 19.82 -1.38
C TYR A 77 9.24 21.16 -0.66
N PHE A 78 9.97 21.28 0.44
CA PHE A 78 10.02 22.46 1.29
C PHE A 78 11.42 23.08 1.23
N ARG A 79 11.50 24.39 1.01
CA ARG A 79 12.74 25.16 1.04
C ARG A 79 12.70 26.16 2.19
N GLN A 80 13.73 26.15 3.03
CA GLN A 80 14.00 27.18 4.02
C GLN A 80 15.42 27.72 3.90
N VAL A 81 15.56 28.97 3.45
CA VAL A 81 16.87 29.62 3.29
C VAL A 81 16.89 30.90 4.10
N ARG A 82 18.05 31.25 4.68
CA ARG A 82 18.22 32.53 5.37
C ARG A 82 18.09 33.66 4.37
N ASP A 83 17.20 34.59 4.66
CA ASP A 83 17.02 35.79 3.86
C ASP A 83 16.80 36.97 4.81
N LYS A 84 17.81 37.83 4.90
CA LYS A 84 17.81 39.00 5.79
C LYS A 84 16.86 40.11 5.31
N THR A 85 16.44 40.07 4.04
CA THR A 85 15.52 41.07 3.48
C THR A 85 14.08 40.84 3.94
N LEU A 86 13.76 39.61 4.37
CA LEU A 86 12.44 39.23 4.87
C LEU A 86 12.33 39.48 6.38
N LYS A 87 11.16 39.96 6.82
CA LYS A 87 10.88 40.25 8.25
C LYS A 87 11.14 39.09 9.20
N ARG A 88 10.97 37.84 8.73
CA ARG A 88 11.18 36.61 9.52
C ARG A 88 12.62 36.09 9.45
N GLY A 89 13.50 36.70 8.65
CA GLY A 89 14.89 36.30 8.46
C GLY A 89 15.08 35.03 7.61
N TYR A 90 14.00 34.46 7.09
CA TYR A 90 14.00 33.24 6.30
C TYR A 90 12.98 33.32 5.16
N PHE A 91 13.39 32.85 3.99
CA PHE A 91 12.50 32.46 2.91
C PHE A 91 11.99 31.05 3.21
N GLN A 92 10.67 30.85 3.18
CA GLN A 92 10.03 29.55 3.38
C GLN A 92 8.94 29.33 2.33
N LYS A 93 9.08 28.28 1.52
CA LYS A 93 8.11 27.95 0.46
C LYS A 93 8.01 26.42 0.31
N SER A 94 6.79 25.92 0.08
CA SER A 94 6.54 24.51 -0.20
C SER A 94 5.86 24.36 -1.56
N LEU A 95 6.24 23.31 -2.29
CA LEU A 95 5.49 22.77 -3.43
C LEU A 95 4.99 21.38 -3.04
N VAL A 96 3.68 21.13 -3.21
CA VAL A 96 3.04 19.88 -2.80
C VAL A 96 2.36 19.23 -4.00
N LEU A 97 2.69 17.97 -4.28
CA LEU A 97 1.99 17.13 -5.25
C LEU A 97 1.02 16.21 -4.51
N ILE A 98 -0.27 16.24 -4.89
CA ILE A 98 -1.31 15.39 -4.29
C ILE A 98 -1.62 14.23 -5.23
N SER A 99 -1.59 12.99 -4.73
CA SER A 99 -1.95 11.81 -5.52
C SER A 99 -2.62 10.73 -4.67
N LYS A 100 -3.40 9.87 -5.34
CA LYS A 100 -3.89 8.60 -4.78
C LYS A 100 -2.85 7.48 -4.86
N LEU A 101 -1.85 7.64 -5.73
CA LEU A 101 -0.84 6.62 -5.98
C LEU A 101 0.29 6.74 -4.93
N PRO A 102 0.66 5.66 -4.22
CA PRO A 102 1.73 5.66 -3.23
C PRO A 102 3.12 5.56 -3.88
N TYR A 103 3.40 6.34 -4.93
CA TYR A 103 4.65 6.32 -5.67
C TYR A 103 5.67 7.30 -5.11
N ILE A 104 6.09 7.04 -3.86
CA ILE A 104 6.92 7.94 -3.06
C ILE A 104 8.19 8.40 -3.80
N HIS A 105 8.99 7.44 -4.28
CA HIS A 105 10.26 7.74 -4.95
C HIS A 105 10.05 8.51 -6.27
N PHE A 106 9.02 8.14 -7.03
CA PHE A 106 8.67 8.82 -8.27
C PHE A 106 8.29 10.29 -8.03
N PHE A 107 7.32 10.56 -7.17
CA PHE A 107 6.86 11.92 -6.95
C PHE A 107 7.89 12.81 -6.24
N HIS A 108 8.74 12.25 -5.37
CA HIS A 108 9.90 12.99 -4.86
C HIS A 108 10.86 13.37 -5.98
N THR A 109 11.12 12.47 -6.94
CA THR A 109 12.00 12.75 -8.08
C THR A 109 11.41 13.83 -8.99
N VAL A 110 10.11 13.75 -9.29
CA VAL A 110 9.36 14.78 -10.02
C VAL A 110 9.49 16.14 -9.32
N LEU A 111 9.24 16.20 -8.02
CA LEU A 111 9.33 17.44 -7.26
C LEU A 111 10.74 18.02 -7.21
N LYS A 112 11.80 17.19 -7.18
CA LYS A 112 13.19 17.67 -7.27
C LYS A 112 13.47 18.40 -8.58
N GLN A 113 12.80 18.02 -9.68
CA GLN A 113 12.95 18.69 -10.98
C GLN A 113 12.13 19.99 -11.05
N ILE A 114 10.92 20.01 -10.50
CA ILE A 114 10.01 21.15 -10.63
C ILE A 114 10.27 22.24 -9.59
N ALA A 115 10.41 21.87 -8.32
CA ALA A 115 10.33 22.80 -7.20
C ALA A 115 11.43 23.88 -7.20
N PRO A 116 12.73 23.57 -7.44
CA PRO A 116 13.78 24.58 -7.43
C PRO A 116 13.53 25.68 -8.46
N GLU A 117 13.18 25.29 -9.68
CA GLU A 117 12.93 26.21 -10.79
C GLU A 117 11.63 26.99 -10.59
N TYR A 118 10.57 26.36 -10.05
CA TYR A 118 9.33 27.05 -9.68
C TYR A 118 9.56 28.13 -8.60
N PHE A 119 10.47 27.89 -7.65
CA PHE A 119 10.75 28.87 -6.60
C PHE A 119 11.40 30.15 -7.14
N GLU A 120 12.13 30.06 -8.26
CA GLU A 120 12.73 31.20 -8.95
C GLU A 120 11.80 31.80 -10.03
N LYS A 121 11.19 30.95 -10.86
CA LYS A 121 10.43 31.33 -12.08
C LYS A 121 8.92 31.50 -11.86
N ASN A 122 8.40 31.14 -10.68
CA ASN A 122 6.99 31.25 -10.28
C ASN A 122 6.01 30.51 -11.22
N GLU A 123 4.76 30.97 -11.28
CA GLU A 123 3.60 30.25 -11.82
C GLU A 123 3.73 29.77 -13.28
N PRO A 124 4.28 30.55 -14.24
CA PRO A 124 4.38 30.10 -15.63
C PRO A 124 5.18 28.80 -15.81
N TYR A 125 6.21 28.60 -14.98
CA TYR A 125 7.00 27.38 -14.99
C TYR A 125 6.19 26.18 -14.48
N LEU A 126 5.35 26.39 -13.46
CA LEU A 126 4.48 25.36 -12.92
C LEU A 126 3.38 24.96 -13.91
N GLU A 127 2.81 25.92 -14.63
CA GLU A 127 1.84 25.65 -15.71
C GLU A 127 2.43 24.80 -16.81
N ALA A 128 3.66 25.11 -17.25
CA ALA A 128 4.36 24.30 -18.23
C ALA A 128 4.63 22.88 -17.71
N ALA A 129 5.03 22.73 -16.45
CA ALA A 129 5.21 21.41 -15.82
C ALA A 129 3.89 20.61 -15.76
N CYS A 130 2.77 21.25 -15.44
CA CYS A 130 1.46 20.60 -15.47
C CYS A 130 1.08 20.14 -16.88
N ASN A 131 1.33 20.96 -17.91
CA ASN A 131 1.06 20.59 -19.30
C ASN A 131 1.87 19.37 -19.76
N ASP A 132 3.11 19.21 -19.28
CA ASP A 132 3.92 18.01 -19.53
C ASP A 132 3.32 16.77 -18.85
N VAL A 133 2.91 16.92 -17.58
CA VAL A 133 2.29 15.84 -16.77
C VAL A 133 0.95 15.39 -17.36
N ASP A 134 0.13 16.32 -17.87
CA ASP A 134 -1.17 16.01 -18.47
C ASP A 134 -1.05 15.14 -19.75
N ARG A 135 0.13 15.14 -20.39
CA ARG A 135 0.44 14.32 -21.57
C ARG A 135 0.98 12.94 -21.21
N TRP A 136 1.20 12.65 -19.94
CA TRP A 136 1.74 11.35 -19.54
C TRP A 136 0.75 10.22 -19.80
N PRO A 137 1.24 9.05 -20.25
CA PRO A 137 0.41 7.86 -20.36
C PRO A 137 -0.08 7.39 -18.98
N ALA A 138 -1.20 6.68 -18.96
CA ALA A 138 -1.71 6.06 -17.74
C ALA A 138 -0.66 5.10 -17.12
N PRO A 139 -0.52 5.06 -15.77
CA PRO A 139 0.47 4.27 -15.08
C PRO A 139 0.10 2.77 -15.03
N MET A 140 0.12 2.11 -16.19
CA MET A 140 -0.25 0.71 -16.33
C MET A 140 0.80 -0.24 -15.71
N PRO A 141 0.41 -1.19 -14.84
CA PRO A 141 1.30 -2.20 -14.27
C PRO A 141 2.07 -2.99 -15.33
N GLY A 142 3.33 -3.34 -15.05
CA GLY A 142 4.19 -4.10 -15.95
C GLY A 142 4.81 -3.28 -17.09
N LYS A 143 4.30 -2.08 -17.39
CA LYS A 143 4.80 -1.24 -18.48
C LYS A 143 5.95 -0.33 -18.03
N THR A 144 6.89 -0.13 -18.95
CA THR A 144 7.92 0.93 -18.85
C THR A 144 7.41 2.17 -19.56
N LEU A 145 7.46 3.31 -18.87
CA LEU A 145 6.97 4.60 -19.31
C LEU A 145 8.15 5.55 -19.48
N HIS A 146 8.06 6.38 -20.51
CA HIS A 146 9.00 7.46 -20.79
C HIS A 146 8.24 8.77 -20.57
N LEU A 147 8.56 9.46 -19.49
CA LEU A 147 7.79 10.58 -18.97
C LEU A 147 8.60 11.88 -19.16
N PRO A 148 8.30 12.67 -20.21
CA PRO A 148 8.95 13.95 -20.41
C PRO A 148 8.50 14.95 -19.34
N ILE A 149 9.42 15.72 -18.79
CA ILE A 149 9.12 16.83 -17.89
C ILE A 149 10.22 17.88 -17.96
N MET A 150 9.88 19.13 -18.26
CA MET A 150 10.82 20.26 -18.18
C MET A 150 12.15 20.01 -18.93
N GLY A 151 12.07 19.40 -20.12
CA GLY A 151 13.24 19.11 -20.96
C GLY A 151 14.05 17.86 -20.58
N VAL A 152 13.63 17.11 -19.56
CA VAL A 152 14.22 15.81 -19.19
C VAL A 152 13.24 14.68 -19.49
N VAL A 153 13.75 13.48 -19.78
CA VAL A 153 12.91 12.28 -19.93
C VAL A 153 13.20 11.31 -18.80
N MET A 154 12.18 11.01 -17.98
CA MET A 154 12.26 10.01 -16.91
C MET A 154 11.80 8.65 -17.44
N LYS A 155 12.65 7.63 -17.35
CA LYS A 155 12.30 6.23 -17.61
C LYS A 155 11.89 5.56 -16.30
N VAL A 156 10.66 5.06 -16.24
CA VAL A 156 10.11 4.41 -15.04
C VAL A 156 9.27 3.19 -15.40
N ARG A 157 9.40 2.10 -14.66
CA ARG A 157 8.53 0.93 -14.81
C ARG A 157 7.54 0.84 -13.66
N ILE A 158 6.27 0.65 -13.97
CA ILE A 158 5.24 0.39 -12.95
C ILE A 158 5.32 -1.11 -12.57
N PRO A 159 5.52 -1.46 -11.29
CA PRO A 159 5.55 -2.86 -10.85
C PRO A 159 4.21 -3.58 -11.08
N THR A 160 4.26 -4.90 -11.28
CA THR A 160 3.09 -5.77 -11.35
C THR A 160 3.16 -6.89 -10.31
N CYS A 161 2.01 -7.44 -9.90
CA CYS A 161 1.92 -8.58 -8.97
C CYS A 161 2.57 -9.85 -9.52
N HIS A 162 2.83 -9.91 -10.83
CA HIS A 162 3.56 -11.00 -11.49
C HIS A 162 5.09 -10.86 -11.42
N ASP A 163 5.61 -9.72 -10.96
CA ASP A 163 7.05 -9.52 -10.81
C ASP A 163 7.60 -10.43 -9.72
N LYS A 164 8.79 -11.02 -9.96
CA LYS A 164 9.47 -11.83 -8.95
C LYS A 164 9.82 -10.94 -7.75
N PRO A 165 9.34 -11.26 -6.53
CA PRO A 165 9.62 -10.46 -5.34
C PRO A 165 11.13 -10.26 -5.14
N GLY A 166 11.54 -9.00 -4.91
CA GLY A 166 12.94 -8.65 -4.68
C GLY A 166 13.81 -8.48 -5.92
N THR A 167 13.26 -8.56 -7.14
CA THR A 167 14.00 -8.26 -8.38
C THR A 167 13.56 -6.95 -9.01
N THR A 168 14.52 -6.06 -9.28
CA THR A 168 14.29 -4.78 -9.97
C THR A 168 14.66 -4.94 -11.44
N GLN A 169 13.69 -5.24 -12.30
CA GLN A 169 13.92 -5.60 -13.71
C GLN A 169 14.58 -4.49 -14.55
N ILE A 170 14.50 -3.22 -14.13
CA ILE A 170 14.99 -2.08 -14.90
C ILE A 170 16.50 -2.14 -15.14
N VAL A 171 17.27 -2.75 -14.23
CA VAL A 171 18.74 -2.85 -14.33
C VAL A 171 19.19 -3.82 -15.44
N GLN A 172 18.35 -4.76 -15.86
CA GLN A 172 18.72 -5.73 -16.91
C GLN A 172 18.47 -5.23 -18.33
N LEU A 173 17.59 -4.24 -18.53
CA LEU A 173 17.24 -3.70 -19.85
C LEU A 173 18.16 -2.54 -20.30
N THR A 174 19.11 -2.12 -19.46
CA THR A 174 20.01 -0.98 -19.69
C THR A 174 21.17 -1.24 -20.68
N GLN A 175 21.21 -2.38 -21.38
CA GLN A 175 22.22 -2.64 -22.42
C GLN A 175 21.90 -2.00 -23.79
N GLN A 176 20.78 -1.30 -23.95
CA GLN A 176 20.50 -0.54 -25.17
C GLN A 176 20.62 0.96 -24.87
N GLY A 177 21.61 1.60 -25.52
CA GLY A 177 21.98 3.00 -25.33
C GLY A 177 20.92 3.98 -25.85
N ASP A 178 19.97 4.33 -24.99
CA ASP A 178 19.06 5.45 -25.23
C ASP A 178 19.74 6.77 -24.82
N THR A 179 20.31 7.50 -25.80
CA THR A 179 20.96 8.82 -25.59
C THR A 179 20.02 9.93 -25.11
N HIS A 180 18.69 9.72 -25.17
CA HIS A 180 17.67 10.71 -24.82
C HIS A 180 17.10 10.57 -23.39
N ILE A 181 17.56 9.60 -22.59
CA ILE A 181 17.03 9.37 -21.23
C ILE A 181 17.91 10.07 -20.19
N SER A 182 17.31 11.01 -19.47
CA SER A 182 18.03 11.83 -18.48
C SER A 182 17.99 11.24 -17.08
N VAL A 183 16.91 10.52 -16.72
CA VAL A 183 16.74 9.95 -15.38
C VAL A 183 16.13 8.55 -15.49
N ILE A 184 16.74 7.57 -14.83
CA ILE A 184 16.22 6.20 -14.75
C ILE A 184 15.82 5.94 -13.31
N LEU A 185 14.53 5.68 -13.07
CA LEU A 185 14.03 5.34 -11.74
C LEU A 185 13.90 3.82 -11.63
N PRO A 186 14.71 3.14 -10.81
CA PRO A 186 14.65 1.68 -10.67
C PRO A 186 13.32 1.22 -10.06
N THR A 187 12.71 2.02 -9.19
CA THR A 187 11.40 1.73 -8.59
C THR A 187 10.58 3.01 -8.39
N VAL A 188 9.27 2.86 -8.24
CA VAL A 188 8.35 4.00 -8.02
C VAL A 188 8.13 4.34 -6.54
N HIS A 189 8.40 3.41 -5.62
CA HIS A 189 7.88 3.47 -4.25
C HIS A 189 8.93 3.26 -3.14
N GLU A 190 10.13 2.77 -3.48
CA GLU A 190 11.05 2.32 -2.45
C GLU A 190 11.60 3.47 -1.60
N VAL A 191 11.65 3.22 -0.29
CA VAL A 191 12.41 4.01 0.68
C VAL A 191 13.72 3.30 1.00
N ASP A 192 14.72 4.06 1.45
CA ASP A 192 15.99 3.48 1.91
C ASP A 192 15.79 2.80 3.27
N LEU A 193 15.42 1.52 3.23
CA LEU A 193 15.12 0.69 4.40
C LEU A 193 16.31 0.64 5.36
N PHE A 194 17.52 0.46 4.84
CA PHE A 194 18.71 0.38 5.67
C PHE A 194 18.95 1.69 6.39
N ARG A 195 18.90 2.84 5.71
CA ARG A 195 19.03 4.15 6.38
C ARG A 195 18.03 4.32 7.53
N CYS A 196 16.76 3.97 7.30
CA CYS A 196 15.70 4.10 8.31
C CYS A 196 15.88 3.14 9.49
N PHE A 197 16.27 1.89 9.23
CA PHE A 197 16.45 0.87 10.27
C PHE A 197 17.85 0.87 10.89
N CYS A 198 18.85 1.54 10.31
CA CYS A 198 20.23 1.55 10.81
C CYS A 198 20.34 1.94 12.30
N PRO A 199 19.57 2.90 12.82
CA PRO A 199 19.60 3.21 14.25
C PRO A 199 19.05 2.08 15.13
N VAL A 200 18.21 1.20 14.59
CA VAL A 200 17.41 0.21 15.34
C VAL A 200 17.52 -1.22 14.77
N PHE A 201 18.51 -1.52 13.94
CA PHE A 201 18.50 -2.76 13.14
C PHE A 201 18.52 -4.04 13.99
N LEU A 202 19.11 -3.98 15.19
CA LEU A 202 19.11 -5.09 16.15
C LEU A 202 17.70 -5.47 16.62
N HIS A 203 16.73 -4.57 16.44
CA HIS A 203 15.33 -4.71 16.80
C HIS A 203 14.43 -4.89 15.57
N SER A 204 14.98 -4.99 14.35
CA SER A 204 14.22 -5.07 13.11
C SER A 204 13.13 -6.14 13.13
N GLN A 205 13.41 -7.32 13.70
CA GLN A 205 12.44 -8.40 13.82
C GLN A 205 11.31 -8.08 14.81
N MET A 206 11.62 -7.46 15.97
CA MET A 206 10.59 -7.01 16.90
C MET A 206 9.71 -5.94 16.26
N LEU A 207 10.31 -5.01 15.51
CA LEU A 207 9.56 -3.99 14.77
C LEU A 207 8.67 -4.63 13.71
N TRP A 208 9.14 -5.65 13.01
CA TRP A 208 8.33 -6.44 12.09
C TRP A 208 7.13 -7.10 12.80
N GLU A 209 7.31 -7.70 13.99
CA GLU A 209 6.19 -8.27 14.77
C GLU A 209 5.17 -7.19 15.18
N LEU A 210 5.63 -6.03 15.68
CA LEU A 210 4.74 -4.92 16.05
C LEU A 210 3.91 -4.43 14.84
N VAL A 211 4.54 -4.28 13.68
CA VAL A 211 3.84 -3.87 12.45
C VAL A 211 2.89 -4.97 11.99
N LEU A 212 3.31 -6.24 12.01
CA LEU A 212 2.50 -7.39 11.61
C LEU A 212 1.22 -7.49 12.43
N LEU A 213 1.33 -7.25 13.74
CA LEU A 213 0.21 -7.30 14.68
C LEU A 213 -0.65 -6.02 14.68
N GLY A 214 -0.23 -4.97 13.96
CA GLY A 214 -0.97 -3.71 13.91
C GLY A 214 -0.94 -2.95 15.24
N GLU A 215 0.14 -3.09 16.01
CA GLU A 215 0.31 -2.43 17.31
C GLU A 215 0.44 -0.90 17.15
N PRO A 216 -0.13 -0.10 18.08
CA PRO A 216 0.02 1.35 18.08
C PRO A 216 1.48 1.78 18.29
N LEU A 217 2.03 2.57 17.35
CA LEU A 217 3.46 2.88 17.33
C LEU A 217 3.71 4.35 16.98
N VAL A 218 4.57 5.01 17.75
CA VAL A 218 5.00 6.39 17.47
C VAL A 218 6.47 6.41 17.07
N VAL A 219 6.77 7.04 15.93
CA VAL A 219 8.12 7.36 15.47
C VAL A 219 8.37 8.85 15.72
N MET A 220 9.27 9.15 16.64
CA MET A 220 9.78 10.49 16.90
C MET A 220 11.11 10.65 16.16
N ALA A 221 11.15 11.55 15.18
CA ALA A 221 12.33 11.77 14.33
C ALA A 221 12.77 13.24 14.37
N PRO A 222 14.03 13.55 14.02
CA PRO A 222 14.53 14.93 14.08
C PRO A 222 14.09 15.78 12.89
N SER A 223 13.65 15.15 11.78
CA SER A 223 13.18 15.82 10.57
C SER A 223 11.90 15.17 9.98
N PRO A 224 11.06 15.91 9.23
CA PRO A 224 9.89 15.34 8.55
C PRO A 224 10.27 14.27 7.52
N SER A 225 11.43 14.40 6.89
CA SER A 225 11.99 13.40 5.97
C SER A 225 12.20 12.07 6.69
N GLU A 226 12.95 12.06 7.79
CA GLU A 226 13.23 10.82 8.54
C GLU A 226 11.96 10.24 9.19
N SER A 227 11.04 11.09 9.66
CA SER A 227 9.73 10.67 10.14
C SER A 227 8.98 9.88 9.05
N SER A 228 8.78 10.52 7.89
CA SER A 228 7.96 9.96 6.82
C SER A 228 8.60 8.73 6.18
N GLU A 229 9.91 8.75 5.90
CA GLU A 229 10.65 7.61 5.37
C GLU A 229 10.61 6.42 6.34
N THR A 230 10.77 6.63 7.64
CA THR A 230 10.78 5.53 8.62
C THR A 230 9.41 4.90 8.79
N VAL A 231 8.33 5.69 8.86
CA VAL A 231 6.97 5.14 8.93
C VAL A 231 6.67 4.31 7.68
N LEU A 232 7.02 4.80 6.50
CA LEU A 232 6.87 4.05 5.26
C LEU A 232 7.75 2.78 5.23
N ALA A 233 8.97 2.85 5.77
CA ALA A 233 9.86 1.69 5.90
C ALA A 233 9.29 0.62 6.83
N LEU A 234 8.68 1.02 7.95
CA LEU A 234 7.96 0.13 8.86
C LEU A 234 6.77 -0.53 8.17
N VAL A 235 5.91 0.25 7.50
CA VAL A 235 4.77 -0.31 6.76
C VAL A 235 5.22 -1.32 5.69
N ASN A 236 6.33 -1.03 5.01
CA ASN A 236 6.88 -1.91 3.96
C ASN A 236 7.59 -3.15 4.50
N CYS A 237 7.93 -3.23 5.79
CA CYS A 237 8.69 -4.37 6.32
C CYS A 237 7.87 -5.66 6.37
N ILE A 238 6.54 -5.59 6.32
CA ILE A 238 5.67 -6.78 6.25
C ILE A 238 5.27 -7.15 4.83
N SER A 239 5.86 -6.54 3.79
CA SER A 239 5.59 -6.92 2.39
C SER A 239 5.98 -8.40 2.16
N PRO A 240 5.16 -9.22 1.48
CA PRO A 240 4.04 -8.85 0.60
C PRO A 240 2.66 -8.72 1.28
N LEU A 241 2.58 -8.81 2.62
CA LEU A 241 1.34 -8.54 3.33
C LEU A 241 0.98 -7.05 3.20
N LYS A 242 -0.30 -6.74 3.00
CA LYS A 242 -0.78 -5.36 3.13
C LYS A 242 -0.83 -4.99 4.61
N TYR A 243 -0.36 -3.80 4.93
CA TYR A 243 -0.71 -3.15 6.19
C TYR A 243 -2.11 -2.54 6.06
N PHE A 244 -3.06 -3.00 6.88
CA PHE A 244 -4.46 -2.55 6.87
C PHE A 244 -4.82 -1.58 7.99
N SER A 245 -3.97 -1.49 9.02
CA SER A 245 -4.06 -0.44 10.03
C SER A 245 -3.71 0.94 9.45
N ASP A 246 -4.07 2.01 10.15
CA ASP A 246 -3.78 3.35 9.65
C ASP A 246 -2.30 3.72 9.84
N PHE A 247 -1.79 4.66 9.05
CA PHE A 247 -0.46 5.21 9.26
C PHE A 247 -0.39 6.65 8.75
N ARG A 248 0.36 7.47 9.49
CA ARG A 248 0.61 8.89 9.20
C ARG A 248 2.12 9.08 9.10
N PRO A 249 2.69 9.11 7.88
CA PRO A 249 4.14 9.28 7.71
C PRO A 249 4.66 10.57 8.36
N TYR A 250 3.86 11.62 8.29
CA TYR A 250 4.10 12.86 8.99
C TYR A 250 2.79 13.39 9.58
N PHE A 251 2.80 13.60 10.90
CA PHE A 251 1.66 14.02 11.70
C PHE A 251 2.07 15.21 12.58
N THR A 252 1.20 16.22 12.65
CA THR A 252 1.50 17.49 13.33
C THR A 252 0.42 17.80 14.35
N ILE A 253 0.70 18.77 15.24
CA ILE A 253 -0.29 19.26 16.20
C ILE A 253 -1.49 19.95 15.52
N HIS A 254 -1.35 20.31 14.25
CA HIS A 254 -2.36 21.00 13.45
C HIS A 254 -3.21 20.04 12.60
N ASP A 255 -2.94 18.74 12.66
CA ASP A 255 -3.74 17.75 11.94
C ASP A 255 -5.20 17.77 12.43
N SER A 256 -6.14 17.67 11.49
CA SER A 256 -7.57 17.66 11.81
C SER A 256 -8.00 16.49 12.71
N GLU A 257 -7.24 15.40 12.74
CA GLU A 257 -7.47 14.21 13.57
C GLU A 257 -6.61 14.22 14.85
N PHE A 258 -5.95 15.34 15.17
CA PHE A 258 -5.08 15.46 16.36
C PHE A 258 -5.74 15.03 17.66
N LYS A 259 -7.00 15.42 17.91
CA LYS A 259 -7.73 15.08 19.13
C LYS A 259 -8.05 13.58 19.22
N GLU A 260 -8.27 12.92 18.09
CA GLU A 260 -8.58 11.49 18.01
C GLU A 260 -7.37 10.65 18.46
N TYR A 261 -6.18 10.98 17.96
CA TYR A 261 -4.97 10.22 18.28
C TYR A 261 -4.32 10.59 19.62
N THR A 262 -4.69 11.72 20.23
CA THR A 262 -4.08 12.17 21.50
C THR A 262 -4.97 11.98 22.72
N THR A 263 -6.20 11.48 22.53
CA THR A 263 -7.11 11.19 23.64
C THR A 263 -6.53 10.13 24.59
N ARG A 264 -6.81 10.29 25.89
CA ARG A 264 -6.44 9.32 26.93
C ARG A 264 -7.63 8.53 27.46
N THR A 265 -8.84 8.79 26.93
CA THR A 265 -10.07 8.14 27.37
C THR A 265 -10.25 6.75 26.76
N GLN A 266 -9.56 6.46 25.66
CA GLN A 266 -9.63 5.22 24.92
C GLN A 266 -8.23 4.62 24.76
N ALA A 267 -8.17 3.32 24.49
CA ALA A 267 -6.91 2.68 24.11
C ALA A 267 -6.40 3.31 22.79
N PRO A 268 -5.08 3.48 22.63
CA PRO A 268 -4.52 3.99 21.38
C PRO A 268 -4.99 3.14 20.18
N PRO A 269 -5.46 3.77 19.08
CA PRO A 269 -5.90 3.04 17.91
C PRO A 269 -4.71 2.35 17.22
N SER A 270 -4.97 1.30 16.45
CA SER A 270 -3.96 0.64 15.61
C SER A 270 -3.50 1.59 14.49
N VAL A 271 -2.44 2.35 14.77
CA VAL A 271 -1.84 3.31 13.84
C VAL A 271 -0.34 3.48 14.08
N ILE A 272 0.40 3.75 13.01
CA ILE A 272 1.80 4.23 13.08
C ILE A 272 1.83 5.74 12.85
N LEU A 273 2.32 6.51 13.82
CA LEU A 273 2.42 7.97 13.73
C LEU A 273 3.89 8.41 13.63
N GLY A 274 4.23 9.16 12.58
CA GLY A 274 5.50 9.85 12.46
C GLY A 274 5.38 11.30 12.91
N VAL A 275 6.20 11.72 13.86
CA VAL A 275 6.18 13.08 14.44
C VAL A 275 7.59 13.64 14.61
N THR A 276 7.72 14.95 14.55
CA THR A 276 8.99 15.65 14.80
C THR A 276 8.95 16.54 16.03
N ASN A 277 7.77 17.07 16.37
CA ASN A 277 7.63 18.01 17.46
C ASN A 277 7.83 17.34 18.83
N PRO A 278 8.80 17.80 19.65
CA PRO A 278 9.04 17.25 20.99
C PRO A 278 7.82 17.29 21.92
N PHE A 279 6.83 18.14 21.63
CA PHE A 279 5.55 18.16 22.34
C PHE A 279 4.89 16.77 22.42
N PHE A 280 5.00 15.97 21.35
CA PHE A 280 4.45 14.61 21.30
C PHE A 280 5.10 13.66 22.32
N ALA A 281 6.32 13.94 22.79
CA ALA A 281 6.98 13.16 23.84
C ALA A 281 6.13 13.08 25.11
N LYS A 282 5.47 14.18 25.48
CA LYS A 282 4.61 14.26 26.67
C LYS A 282 3.19 13.78 26.36
N THR A 283 2.67 14.18 25.20
CA THR A 283 1.28 13.91 24.81
C THR A 283 1.05 12.42 24.61
N LEU A 284 1.96 11.74 23.89
CA LEU A 284 1.87 10.33 23.54
C LEU A 284 2.70 9.43 24.47
N GLN A 285 3.15 9.90 25.63
CA GLN A 285 3.95 9.10 26.58
C GLN A 285 3.26 7.81 27.06
N HIS A 286 1.93 7.76 26.95
CA HIS A 286 1.09 6.63 27.36
C HIS A 286 0.97 5.55 26.28
N TRP A 287 1.48 5.81 25.07
CA TRP A 287 1.45 4.85 23.97
C TRP A 287 2.39 3.68 24.23
N PRO A 288 2.02 2.46 23.80
CA PRO A 288 2.74 1.25 24.19
C PRO A 288 4.15 1.16 23.57
N HIS A 289 4.34 1.76 22.38
CA HIS A 289 5.57 1.66 21.62
C HIS A 289 5.99 3.01 21.06
N ILE A 290 7.23 3.41 21.36
CA ILE A 290 7.83 4.65 20.86
C ILE A 290 9.22 4.35 20.32
N ILE A 291 9.47 4.73 19.07
CA ILE A 291 10.79 4.73 18.45
C ILE A 291 11.28 6.18 18.42
N ARG A 292 12.46 6.43 18.97
CA ARG A 292 13.16 7.72 18.86
C ARG A 292 14.35 7.53 17.93
N ILE A 293 14.27 8.16 16.77
CA ILE A 293 15.37 8.25 15.83
C ILE A 293 16.23 9.45 16.25
N GLY A 294 17.53 9.22 16.38
CA GLY A 294 18.49 10.29 16.61
C GLY A 294 19.10 10.78 15.32
N ASP A 295 19.83 11.89 15.39
CA ASP A 295 20.63 12.38 14.28
C ASP A 295 21.57 11.28 13.78
N LEU A 296 21.44 10.94 12.50
CA LEU A 296 22.38 10.07 11.81
C LEU A 296 23.75 10.74 11.81
N LYS A 297 24.70 10.16 12.56
CA LYS A 297 26.09 10.58 12.48
C LYS A 297 26.65 10.33 11.07
N PRO A 298 27.65 11.12 10.64
CA PRO A 298 28.25 10.97 9.32
C PRO A 298 28.75 9.54 9.06
N ALA A 299 28.69 9.14 7.79
CA ALA A 299 28.95 7.79 7.31
C ALA A 299 30.29 7.21 7.82
N GLY A 300 30.23 6.07 8.51
CA GLY A 300 31.40 5.30 8.94
C GLY A 300 31.49 4.98 10.43
N GLU A 301 30.73 5.65 11.29
CA GLU A 301 30.61 5.26 12.70
C GLU A 301 29.54 4.16 12.86
N ILE A 302 29.89 3.06 13.52
CA ILE A 302 28.91 2.06 13.95
C ILE A 302 27.94 2.76 14.90
N PRO A 303 26.61 2.77 14.63
CA PRO A 303 25.65 3.34 15.56
C PRO A 303 25.85 2.70 16.94
N LYS A 304 26.03 3.53 17.99
CA LYS A 304 26.09 3.02 19.36
C LYS A 304 24.82 2.23 19.62
N GLN A 305 24.97 0.98 20.08
CA GLN A 305 23.87 0.04 20.29
C GLN A 305 22.67 0.71 20.98
N VAL A 306 21.58 0.85 20.25
CA VAL A 306 20.33 1.39 20.80
C VAL A 306 19.70 0.30 21.67
N LYS A 307 19.72 0.49 22.99
CA LYS A 307 19.12 -0.47 23.94
C LYS A 307 17.59 -0.34 23.93
N VAL A 308 16.89 -1.46 24.03
CA VAL A 308 15.45 -1.45 24.36
C VAL A 308 15.31 -0.95 25.79
N LYS A 309 14.45 0.04 26.00
CA LYS A 309 14.15 0.57 27.33
C LYS A 309 12.68 0.33 27.66
N LYS A 310 12.39 -0.02 28.91
CA LYS A 310 11.01 -0.05 29.42
C LYS A 310 10.43 1.36 29.34
N LEU A 311 9.17 1.46 28.95
CA LEU A 311 8.47 2.74 28.80
C LEU A 311 8.46 3.59 30.09
N LYS A 312 8.41 2.93 31.25
CA LYS A 312 8.51 3.59 32.58
C LYS A 312 9.78 4.42 32.78
N ASN A 313 10.83 4.16 32.00
CA ASN A 313 12.11 4.88 32.07
C ASN A 313 12.18 6.07 31.10
N LEU A 314 11.15 6.29 30.28
CA LEU A 314 11.08 7.43 29.38
C LEU A 314 10.71 8.68 30.20
N LYS A 315 11.73 9.44 30.62
CA LYS A 315 11.49 10.79 31.14
C LYS A 315 11.00 11.66 29.99
N THR A 316 10.06 12.57 30.28
CA THR A 316 9.44 13.48 29.30
C THR A 316 10.43 14.31 28.48
N LEU A 317 11.65 14.48 29.01
CA LEU A 317 12.77 15.23 28.42
C LEU A 317 13.93 14.34 27.90
N ASP A 318 13.87 13.01 28.00
CA ASP A 318 15.00 12.15 27.60
C ASP A 318 15.03 11.99 26.06
N SER A 319 15.82 12.83 25.38
CA SER A 319 16.01 12.85 23.92
C SER A 319 16.84 11.69 23.37
N LYS A 320 17.14 10.65 24.18
CA LYS A 320 18.00 9.55 23.76
C LYS A 320 17.34 8.73 22.64
N PRO A 321 18.05 8.48 21.53
CA PRO A 321 17.61 7.54 20.51
C PRO A 321 17.41 6.14 21.10
N GLY A 322 16.36 5.44 20.67
CA GLY A 322 15.80 4.36 21.49
C GLY A 322 14.59 3.67 20.89
N VAL A 323 14.45 2.37 21.14
CA VAL A 323 13.14 1.70 21.08
C VAL A 323 12.63 1.56 22.52
N TYR A 324 11.47 2.15 22.78
CA TYR A 324 10.83 2.21 24.09
C TYR A 324 9.56 1.36 24.04
N THR A 325 9.62 0.18 24.65
CA THR A 325 8.53 -0.80 24.62
C THR A 325 8.64 -1.78 25.78
N SER A 326 7.51 -2.32 26.23
CA SER A 326 7.45 -3.50 27.10
C SER A 326 7.12 -4.80 26.35
N TYR A 327 7.02 -4.73 25.03
CA TYR A 327 6.72 -5.87 24.17
C TYR A 327 7.80 -6.94 24.29
N LYS A 328 7.37 -8.20 24.32
CA LYS A 328 8.25 -9.36 24.29
C LYS A 328 8.03 -10.05 22.95
N PRO A 329 9.05 -10.11 22.08
CA PRO A 329 8.94 -10.81 20.80
C PRO A 329 8.55 -12.26 21.00
N TYR A 330 7.69 -12.76 20.11
CA TYR A 330 7.36 -14.17 20.02
C TYR A 330 8.51 -14.96 19.41
N LEU A 331 9.20 -14.36 18.43
CA LEU A 331 10.26 -15.01 17.69
C LEU A 331 11.64 -14.61 18.23
N ASN A 332 12.59 -15.55 18.17
CA ASN A 332 13.97 -15.32 18.54
C ASN A 332 14.68 -14.50 17.46
N ARG A 333 15.59 -13.63 17.87
CA ARG A 333 16.36 -12.81 16.94
C ARG A 333 17.18 -13.68 15.98
N ASP A 334 17.14 -13.34 14.70
CA ASP A 334 18.04 -13.90 13.70
C ASP A 334 19.45 -13.27 13.84
N GLU A 335 20.41 -14.02 14.36
CA GLU A 335 21.79 -13.52 14.52
C GLU A 335 22.57 -13.43 13.19
N GLU A 336 22.17 -14.18 12.16
CA GLU A 336 22.90 -14.26 10.90
C GLU A 336 22.75 -12.96 10.12
N ILE A 337 21.50 -12.49 9.96
CA ILE A 337 21.21 -11.22 9.30
C ILE A 337 21.85 -10.04 10.05
N MET A 338 21.88 -10.07 11.39
CA MET A 338 22.47 -9.02 12.21
C MET A 338 23.98 -8.94 12.00
N LYS A 339 24.68 -10.08 11.98
CA LYS A 339 26.11 -10.15 11.67
C LYS A 339 26.39 -9.69 10.24
N GLN A 340 25.54 -10.05 9.27
CA GLN A 340 25.69 -9.65 7.87
C GLN A 340 25.56 -8.15 7.66
N LEU A 341 24.58 -7.50 8.31
CA LEU A 341 24.39 -6.05 8.27
C LEU A 341 25.51 -5.33 9.02
N GLN A 342 25.89 -5.82 10.21
CA GLN A 342 27.00 -5.23 10.97
C GLN A 342 28.33 -5.29 10.20
N LYS A 343 28.62 -6.41 9.53
CA LYS A 343 29.77 -6.53 8.63
C LYS A 343 29.66 -5.57 7.45
N GLY A 344 28.46 -5.37 6.91
CA GLY A 344 28.19 -4.38 5.86
C GLY A 344 28.56 -2.95 6.29
N VAL A 345 28.17 -2.54 7.50
CA VAL A 345 28.54 -1.25 8.08
C VAL A 345 30.07 -1.12 8.23
N GLN A 346 30.73 -2.14 8.80
CA GLN A 346 32.18 -2.15 8.97
C GLN A 346 32.93 -2.04 7.65
N GLN A 347 32.40 -2.68 6.59
CA GLN A 347 32.95 -2.66 5.24
C GLN A 347 32.51 -1.45 4.41
N LYS A 348 31.78 -0.49 5.00
CA LYS A 348 31.23 0.68 4.30
C LYS A 348 30.42 0.30 3.05
N ARG A 349 29.67 -0.79 3.12
CA ARG A 349 28.79 -1.23 2.03
C ARG A 349 27.73 -0.15 1.76
N PRO A 350 27.45 0.19 0.48
CA PRO A 350 26.42 1.14 0.11
C PRO A 350 25.07 0.83 0.77
N SER A 351 24.31 1.88 1.09
CA SER A 351 23.01 1.76 1.78
C SER A 351 22.03 0.94 0.96
N GLU A 352 22.04 1.10 -0.36
CA GLU A 352 21.21 0.41 -1.33
C GLU A 352 21.42 -1.11 -1.27
N ALA A 353 22.68 -1.54 -1.21
CA ALA A 353 23.02 -2.96 -1.12
C ALA A 353 22.61 -3.56 0.23
N GLN A 354 22.69 -2.78 1.33
CA GLN A 354 22.19 -3.21 2.63
C GLN A 354 20.65 -3.24 2.69
N SER A 355 19.99 -2.29 2.02
CA SER A 355 18.54 -2.24 1.86
C SER A 355 18.01 -3.47 1.12
N VAL A 356 18.71 -3.96 0.10
CA VAL A 356 18.36 -5.21 -0.61
C VAL A 356 18.41 -6.42 0.33
N ILE A 357 19.46 -6.52 1.16
CA ILE A 357 19.60 -7.61 2.14
C ILE A 357 18.45 -7.58 3.15
N LEU A 358 18.16 -6.41 3.72
CA LEU A 358 17.09 -6.25 4.71
C LEU A 358 15.70 -6.52 4.10
N ARG A 359 15.47 -6.07 2.86
CA ARG A 359 14.23 -6.34 2.13
C ARG A 359 14.02 -7.82 1.88
N ARG A 360 15.07 -8.53 1.47
CA ARG A 360 15.03 -9.98 1.25
C ARG A 360 14.71 -10.71 2.55
N TYR A 361 15.36 -10.33 3.65
CA TYR A 361 15.08 -10.90 4.97
C TYR A 361 13.61 -10.75 5.36
N PHE A 362 13.07 -9.53 5.28
CA PHE A 362 11.67 -9.26 5.62
C PHE A 362 10.67 -9.97 4.70
N LEU A 363 10.98 -10.05 3.40
CA LEU A 363 10.20 -10.79 2.41
C LEU A 363 10.13 -12.29 2.77
N GLU A 364 11.28 -12.93 3.00
CA GLU A 364 11.36 -14.36 3.34
C GLU A 364 10.65 -14.65 4.67
N LEU A 365 10.81 -13.77 5.66
CA LEU A 365 10.14 -13.88 6.96
C LEU A 365 8.62 -13.79 6.82
N THR A 366 8.13 -12.77 6.10
CA THR A 366 6.70 -12.56 5.90
C THR A 366 6.08 -13.69 5.06
N GLN A 367 6.75 -14.14 4.01
CA GLN A 367 6.29 -15.29 3.22
C GLN A 367 6.18 -16.55 4.07
N SER A 368 7.19 -16.83 4.90
CA SER A 368 7.17 -17.99 5.80
C SER A 368 6.00 -17.94 6.79
N PHE A 369 5.63 -16.74 7.25
CA PHE A 369 4.45 -16.50 8.09
C PHE A 369 3.12 -16.63 7.33
N ILE A 370 3.04 -16.23 6.06
CA ILE A 370 1.77 -16.22 5.32
C ILE A 370 1.44 -17.57 4.70
N ILE A 371 2.43 -18.36 4.29
CA ILE A 371 2.23 -19.63 3.56
C ILE A 371 1.24 -20.59 4.27
N PRO A 372 1.35 -20.84 5.59
CA PRO A 372 0.40 -21.72 6.28
C PRO A 372 -1.03 -21.17 6.29
N LEU A 373 -1.18 -19.85 6.46
CA LEU A 373 -2.48 -19.18 6.40
C LEU A 373 -3.12 -19.30 5.02
N GLU A 374 -2.35 -19.06 3.95
CA GLU A 374 -2.83 -19.21 2.57
C GLU A 374 -3.23 -20.64 2.25
N ARG A 375 -2.45 -21.62 2.71
CA ARG A 375 -2.78 -23.05 2.54
C ARG A 375 -4.10 -23.40 3.24
N TYR A 376 -4.28 -22.96 4.48
CA TYR A 376 -5.52 -23.23 5.22
C TYR A 376 -6.71 -22.52 4.58
N VAL A 377 -6.58 -21.24 4.22
CA VAL A 377 -7.64 -20.50 3.53
C VAL A 377 -8.00 -21.11 2.19
N ALA A 378 -7.02 -21.54 1.39
CA ALA A 378 -7.27 -22.26 0.15
C ALA A 378 -8.04 -23.57 0.38
N SER A 379 -7.80 -24.25 1.50
CA SER A 379 -8.56 -25.45 1.87
C SER A 379 -10.04 -25.16 2.16
N LEU A 380 -10.44 -23.92 2.48
CA LEU A 380 -11.84 -23.55 2.71
C LEU A 380 -12.68 -23.55 1.43
N MET A 381 -12.05 -23.56 0.26
CA MET A 381 -12.73 -23.67 -1.03
C MET A 381 -13.52 -24.99 -1.14
N PRO A 382 -14.77 -24.94 -1.62
CA PRO A 382 -15.53 -26.13 -2.00
C PRO A 382 -14.82 -26.93 -3.10
N LEU A 383 -15.05 -28.24 -3.13
CA LEU A 383 -14.54 -29.08 -4.20
C LEU A 383 -15.23 -28.73 -5.52
N GLN A 384 -14.50 -28.73 -6.63
CA GLN A 384 -15.06 -28.37 -7.94
C GLN A 384 -16.28 -29.23 -8.33
N LYS A 385 -16.27 -30.53 -7.97
CA LYS A 385 -17.40 -31.44 -8.17
C LYS A 385 -18.70 -31.07 -7.43
N SER A 386 -18.62 -30.16 -6.45
CA SER A 386 -19.80 -29.67 -5.71
C SER A 386 -20.45 -28.45 -6.36
N ILE A 387 -19.79 -27.87 -7.37
CA ILE A 387 -20.32 -26.74 -8.15
C ILE A 387 -21.27 -27.33 -9.19
N SER A 388 -22.55 -27.06 -9.04
CA SER A 388 -23.60 -27.48 -9.98
C SER A 388 -24.09 -26.26 -10.75
N PRO A 389 -24.26 -26.34 -12.09
CA PRO A 389 -24.76 -25.23 -12.90
C PRO A 389 -26.15 -24.74 -12.46
N TRP A 390 -27.00 -25.67 -12.04
CA TRP A 390 -28.42 -25.45 -11.78
C TRP A 390 -28.72 -25.10 -10.31
N LYS A 391 -27.69 -25.03 -9.46
CA LYS A 391 -27.82 -24.66 -8.04
C LYS A 391 -27.00 -23.41 -7.76
N SER A 392 -27.33 -22.71 -6.68
CA SER A 392 -26.50 -21.59 -6.23
C SER A 392 -25.05 -22.06 -5.95
N PRO A 393 -24.04 -21.21 -6.20
CA PRO A 393 -22.66 -21.52 -5.85
C PRO A 393 -22.56 -21.98 -4.39
N PRO A 394 -21.79 -23.05 -4.09
CA PRO A 394 -21.63 -23.50 -2.71
C PRO A 394 -21.04 -22.40 -1.84
N GLN A 395 -21.36 -22.36 -0.55
CA GLN A 395 -20.76 -21.37 0.33
C GLN A 395 -19.33 -21.77 0.71
N LEU A 396 -18.47 -20.76 0.85
CA LEU A 396 -17.13 -20.96 1.40
C LEU A 396 -17.22 -21.47 2.83
N ARG A 397 -16.35 -22.43 3.20
CA ARG A 397 -16.25 -22.88 4.58
C ARG A 397 -15.78 -21.74 5.49
N GLN A 398 -16.24 -21.76 6.73
CA GLN A 398 -15.83 -20.76 7.72
C GLN A 398 -14.38 -21.01 8.15
N PHE A 399 -13.65 -19.92 8.42
CA PHE A 399 -12.31 -20.01 8.99
C PHE A 399 -12.41 -20.31 10.48
N LEU A 400 -11.84 -21.42 10.94
CA LEU A 400 -11.85 -21.82 12.34
C LEU A 400 -10.43 -21.70 12.93
N PRO A 401 -10.18 -20.73 13.84
CA PRO A 401 -8.85 -20.51 14.42
C PRO A 401 -8.24 -21.76 15.02
N GLU A 402 -9.00 -22.54 15.78
CA GLU A 402 -8.51 -23.74 16.47
C GLU A 402 -8.10 -24.85 15.48
N GLU A 403 -8.82 -25.00 14.36
CA GLU A 403 -8.42 -25.95 13.32
C GLU A 403 -7.15 -25.49 12.62
N PHE A 404 -7.06 -24.20 12.29
CA PHE A 404 -5.85 -23.62 11.73
C PHE A 404 -4.64 -23.88 12.64
N MET A 405 -4.75 -23.64 13.94
CA MET A 405 -3.66 -23.89 14.89
C MET A 405 -3.19 -25.35 14.87
N LYS A 406 -4.11 -26.32 14.77
CA LYS A 406 -3.76 -27.75 14.65
C LYS A 406 -2.97 -28.06 13.38
N THR A 407 -3.19 -27.32 12.29
CA THR A 407 -2.43 -27.51 11.04
C THR A 407 -0.97 -27.05 11.14
N LEU A 408 -0.65 -26.16 12.09
CA LEU A 408 0.69 -25.57 12.21
C LEU A 408 1.75 -26.59 12.64
N GLU A 409 1.38 -27.65 13.38
CA GLU A 409 2.32 -28.71 13.75
C GLU A 409 2.92 -29.41 12.52
N LYS A 410 2.08 -29.66 11.51
CA LYS A 410 2.46 -30.38 10.29
C LYS A 410 2.89 -29.46 9.15
N THR A 411 2.33 -28.25 9.09
CA THR A 411 2.44 -27.35 7.93
C THR A 411 2.81 -25.91 8.29
N GLY A 412 3.38 -25.69 9.46
CA GLY A 412 3.72 -24.36 9.96
C GLY A 412 5.00 -23.74 9.37
N PRO A 413 5.35 -22.52 9.82
CA PRO A 413 6.50 -21.75 9.33
C PRO A 413 7.86 -22.44 9.50
N GLN A 414 7.97 -23.42 10.40
CA GLN A 414 9.19 -24.20 10.60
C GLN A 414 9.66 -24.95 9.35
N LEU A 415 8.80 -25.13 8.35
CA LEU A 415 9.14 -25.74 7.07
C LEU A 415 9.86 -24.78 6.10
N THR A 416 9.69 -23.47 6.30
CA THR A 416 10.16 -22.43 5.37
C THR A 416 11.07 -21.40 6.01
N SER A 417 11.04 -21.28 7.35
CA SER A 417 11.87 -20.38 8.13
C SER A 417 12.78 -21.15 9.10
N ARG A 418 14.01 -20.65 9.25
CA ARG A 418 14.97 -21.11 10.27
C ARG A 418 14.76 -20.45 11.63
N ILE A 419 13.91 -19.41 11.69
CA ILE A 419 13.67 -18.64 12.91
C ILE A 419 12.83 -19.47 13.88
N LYS A 420 13.35 -19.59 15.11
CA LYS A 420 12.70 -20.29 16.22
C LYS A 420 11.91 -19.31 17.08
N GLY A 421 10.93 -19.81 17.82
CA GLY A 421 10.14 -19.03 18.77
C GLY A 421 8.69 -19.50 18.82
N ASP A 422 7.84 -18.73 19.47
CA ASP A 422 6.42 -19.01 19.65
C ASP A 422 5.59 -18.53 18.44
N TRP A 423 5.73 -19.26 17.32
CA TRP A 423 4.92 -19.01 16.12
C TRP A 423 3.41 -19.11 16.40
N ILE A 424 2.99 -20.04 17.26
CA ILE A 424 1.57 -20.27 17.58
C ILE A 424 1.00 -19.05 18.32
N GLY A 425 1.73 -18.52 19.30
CA GLY A 425 1.38 -17.28 19.99
C GLY A 425 1.29 -16.08 19.04
N LEU A 426 2.23 -15.97 18.10
CA LEU A 426 2.22 -14.91 17.09
C LEU A 426 0.98 -14.99 16.20
N TYR A 427 0.62 -16.18 15.69
CA TYR A 427 -0.61 -16.35 14.93
C TYR A 427 -1.86 -16.04 15.76
N ARG A 428 -1.92 -16.51 17.02
CA ARG A 428 -3.08 -16.28 17.90
C ARG A 428 -3.33 -14.78 18.10
N HIS A 429 -2.27 -13.99 18.16
CA HIS A 429 -2.40 -12.53 18.23
C HIS A 429 -2.76 -11.95 16.86
N PHE A 430 -2.07 -12.36 15.78
CA PHE A 430 -2.34 -11.87 14.43
C PHE A 430 -3.80 -12.05 14.00
N LEU A 431 -4.43 -13.19 14.32
CA LEU A 431 -5.85 -13.44 14.00
C LEU A 431 -6.83 -12.43 14.62
N LYS A 432 -6.39 -11.65 15.62
CA LYS A 432 -7.17 -10.57 16.25
C LYS A 432 -6.84 -9.19 15.70
N SER A 433 -5.84 -9.08 14.83
CA SER A 433 -5.33 -7.82 14.30
C SER A 433 -6.16 -7.30 13.13
N PRO A 434 -6.16 -5.97 12.88
CA PRO A 434 -6.75 -5.39 11.67
C PRO A 434 -6.10 -5.89 10.37
N ASN A 435 -4.81 -6.25 10.43
CA ASN A 435 -4.08 -6.81 9.29
C ASN A 435 -4.66 -8.16 8.85
N PHE A 436 -5.01 -9.04 9.80
CA PHE A 436 -5.69 -10.29 9.47
C PHE A 436 -7.09 -10.04 8.92
N ASP A 437 -7.88 -9.17 9.55
CA ASP A 437 -9.25 -8.87 9.10
C ASP A 437 -9.26 -8.37 7.64
N GLY A 438 -8.42 -7.40 7.32
CA GLY A 438 -8.31 -6.87 5.96
C GLY A 438 -7.77 -7.91 4.96
N TRP A 439 -6.74 -8.67 5.34
CA TRP A 439 -6.20 -9.74 4.50
C TRP A 439 -7.24 -10.82 4.22
N PHE A 440 -7.92 -11.30 5.25
CA PHE A 440 -8.92 -12.37 5.13
C PHE A 440 -10.14 -11.92 4.34
N LYS A 441 -10.63 -10.69 4.54
CA LYS A 441 -11.69 -10.10 3.69
C LYS A 441 -11.29 -10.06 2.22
N THR A 442 -10.05 -9.66 1.93
CA THR A 442 -9.53 -9.64 0.55
C THR A 442 -9.49 -11.04 -0.04
N ARG A 443 -8.91 -12.01 0.68
CA ARG A 443 -8.85 -13.40 0.23
C ARG A 443 -10.22 -14.04 0.07
N ARG A 444 -11.16 -13.75 0.97
CA ARG A 444 -12.54 -14.24 0.87
C ARG A 444 -13.26 -13.65 -0.36
N LYS A 445 -13.04 -12.38 -0.67
CA LYS A 445 -13.56 -11.76 -1.90
C LYS A 445 -13.00 -12.46 -3.14
N GLU A 446 -11.68 -12.63 -3.22
CA GLU A 446 -11.01 -13.33 -4.34
C GLU A 446 -11.52 -14.77 -4.52
N MET A 447 -11.68 -15.52 -3.43
CA MET A 447 -12.23 -16.87 -3.44
C MET A 447 -13.70 -16.90 -3.90
N THR A 448 -14.51 -15.94 -3.45
CA THR A 448 -15.93 -15.84 -3.85
C THR A 448 -16.04 -15.54 -5.34
N GLN A 449 -15.27 -14.57 -5.84
CA GLN A 449 -15.23 -14.25 -7.27
C GLN A 449 -14.73 -15.43 -8.11
N LYS A 450 -13.73 -16.17 -7.63
CA LYS A 450 -13.26 -17.40 -8.30
C LYS A 450 -14.36 -18.47 -8.34
N LEU A 451 -15.14 -18.61 -7.28
CA LEU A 451 -16.22 -19.58 -7.22
C LEU A 451 -17.38 -19.21 -8.14
N GLU A 452 -17.72 -17.92 -8.22
CA GLU A 452 -18.69 -17.40 -9.18
C GLU A 452 -18.21 -17.60 -10.63
N ALA A 453 -16.93 -17.37 -10.91
CA ALA A 453 -16.34 -17.65 -12.21
C ALA A 453 -16.44 -19.15 -12.58
N LEU A 454 -16.08 -20.06 -11.68
CA LEU A 454 -16.19 -21.51 -11.90
C LEU A 454 -17.64 -21.96 -12.10
N HIS A 455 -18.59 -21.35 -11.40
CA HIS A 455 -20.01 -21.62 -11.59
C HIS A 455 -20.53 -21.11 -12.95
N LEU A 456 -20.07 -19.94 -13.39
CA LEU A 456 -20.39 -19.41 -14.71
C LEU A 456 -19.82 -20.32 -15.81
N GLU A 457 -18.58 -20.78 -15.64
CA GLU A 457 -17.97 -21.74 -16.55
C GLU A 457 -18.77 -23.05 -16.60
N ALA A 458 -19.18 -23.59 -15.45
CA ALA A 458 -20.00 -24.80 -15.40
C ALA A 458 -21.35 -24.62 -16.13
N LEU A 459 -21.98 -23.44 -16.02
CA LEU A 459 -23.20 -23.10 -16.76
C LEU A 459 -22.99 -23.00 -18.27
N CYS A 460 -21.83 -22.54 -18.71
CA CYS A 460 -21.53 -22.41 -20.14
C CYS A 460 -21.25 -23.75 -20.81
N GLU A 461 -20.88 -24.79 -20.06
CA GLU A 461 -20.63 -26.13 -20.60
C GLU A 461 -21.91 -26.98 -20.68
N GLU A 462 -23.04 -26.53 -20.12
CA GLU A 462 -24.32 -27.21 -20.22
C GLU A 462 -25.04 -26.90 -21.54
N ASP A 463 -25.84 -27.86 -22.03
CA ASP A 463 -26.73 -27.66 -23.17
C ASP A 463 -28.00 -26.93 -22.73
N LEU A 464 -27.93 -25.60 -22.76
CA LEU A 464 -29.04 -24.75 -22.35
C LEU A 464 -30.23 -24.85 -23.31
N LEU A 465 -30.02 -25.14 -24.60
CA LEU A 465 -31.12 -25.28 -25.56
C LEU A 465 -31.94 -26.54 -25.27
N HIS A 466 -31.28 -27.68 -25.04
CA HIS A 466 -31.97 -28.90 -24.62
C HIS A 466 -32.72 -28.73 -23.30
N TRP A 467 -32.19 -27.91 -22.37
CA TRP A 467 -32.90 -27.57 -21.15
C TRP A 467 -34.21 -26.82 -21.44
N THR A 468 -34.18 -25.81 -22.32
CA THR A 468 -35.37 -25.01 -22.65
C THR A 468 -36.49 -25.82 -23.28
N GLN A 469 -36.17 -26.87 -24.06
CA GLN A 469 -37.18 -27.77 -24.64
C GLN A 469 -38.01 -28.55 -23.60
N LYS A 470 -37.50 -28.68 -22.37
CA LYS A 470 -38.14 -29.43 -21.28
C LYS A 470 -38.86 -28.54 -20.27
N HIS A 471 -38.80 -27.22 -20.44
CA HIS A 471 -39.33 -26.26 -19.48
C HIS A 471 -40.31 -25.31 -20.16
N THR A 472 -41.10 -24.62 -19.35
CA THR A 472 -42.09 -23.66 -19.85
C THR A 472 -41.41 -22.41 -20.42
N GLU A 473 -42.15 -21.66 -21.24
CA GLU A 473 -41.69 -20.36 -21.77
C GLU A 473 -41.33 -19.39 -20.64
N VAL A 474 -42.13 -19.35 -19.57
CA VAL A 474 -41.88 -18.49 -18.40
C VAL A 474 -40.56 -18.84 -17.71
N GLU A 475 -40.28 -20.13 -17.52
CA GLU A 475 -39.01 -20.60 -16.94
C GLU A 475 -37.83 -20.29 -17.85
N THR A 476 -38.03 -20.39 -19.18
CA THR A 476 -37.02 -20.02 -20.17
C THR A 476 -36.72 -18.52 -20.16
N VAL A 477 -37.75 -17.68 -20.05
CA VAL A 477 -37.62 -16.22 -19.91
C VAL A 477 -36.87 -15.87 -18.62
N ASP A 478 -37.22 -16.49 -17.48
CA ASP A 478 -36.54 -16.29 -16.19
C ASP A 478 -35.06 -16.73 -16.26
N LEU A 479 -34.76 -17.84 -16.94
CA LEU A 479 -33.38 -18.27 -17.19
C LEU A 479 -32.61 -17.20 -17.97
N VAL A 480 -33.16 -16.69 -19.08
CA VAL A 480 -32.52 -15.64 -19.88
C VAL A 480 -32.22 -14.39 -19.03
N LEU A 481 -33.17 -13.94 -18.21
CA LEU A 481 -32.97 -12.80 -17.31
C LEU A 481 -31.87 -13.06 -16.28
N LYS A 482 -31.83 -14.26 -15.69
CA LYS A 482 -30.77 -14.67 -14.75
C LYS A 482 -29.40 -14.72 -15.42
N LEU A 483 -29.30 -15.24 -16.65
CA LEU A 483 -28.04 -15.32 -17.38
C LEU A 483 -27.54 -13.93 -17.79
N LYS A 484 -28.43 -13.04 -18.27
CA LYS A 484 -28.09 -11.63 -18.54
C LYS A 484 -27.60 -10.91 -17.29
N ASN A 485 -28.27 -11.09 -16.15
CA ASN A 485 -27.83 -10.50 -14.89
C ASN A 485 -26.45 -11.04 -14.45
N LYS A 486 -26.21 -12.36 -14.56
CA LYS A 486 -24.89 -12.95 -14.28
C LYS A 486 -23.81 -12.40 -15.20
N LEU A 487 -24.11 -12.18 -16.47
CA LEU A 487 -23.19 -11.60 -17.44
C LEU A 487 -22.82 -10.15 -17.07
N LEU A 488 -23.82 -9.33 -16.74
CA LEU A 488 -23.61 -7.97 -16.25
C LEU A 488 -22.83 -7.94 -14.94
N GLN A 489 -23.13 -8.84 -14.01
CA GLN A 489 -22.38 -8.97 -12.75
C GLN A 489 -20.93 -9.37 -13.02
N ALA A 490 -20.70 -10.32 -13.92
CA ALA A 490 -19.37 -10.78 -14.30
C ALA A 490 -18.52 -9.68 -14.92
N ASP A 491 -19.11 -8.87 -15.82
CA ASP A 491 -18.47 -7.68 -16.41
C ASP A 491 -18.20 -6.61 -15.35
N ARG A 492 -19.17 -6.29 -14.48
CA ARG A 492 -19.03 -5.28 -13.42
C ARG A 492 -17.95 -5.66 -12.40
N GLU A 493 -17.91 -6.91 -11.98
CA GLU A 493 -17.00 -7.41 -10.95
C GLU A 493 -15.68 -7.94 -11.51
N HIS A 494 -15.52 -7.92 -12.84
CA HIS A 494 -14.34 -8.40 -13.57
C HIS A 494 -13.91 -9.80 -13.12
N LEU A 495 -14.87 -10.74 -13.13
CA LEU A 495 -14.66 -12.09 -12.66
C LEU A 495 -13.52 -12.78 -13.43
N PRO A 496 -12.69 -13.61 -12.78
CA PRO A 496 -11.55 -14.28 -13.41
C PRO A 496 -12.00 -15.53 -14.20
N VAL A 497 -12.83 -15.34 -15.22
CA VAL A 497 -13.32 -16.38 -16.12
C VAL A 497 -12.33 -16.65 -17.26
N LYS A 498 -12.45 -17.81 -17.93
CA LYS A 498 -11.72 -18.08 -19.17
C LYS A 498 -12.11 -17.07 -20.27
N PRO A 499 -11.19 -16.73 -21.20
CA PRO A 499 -11.39 -15.67 -22.19
C PRO A 499 -12.66 -15.85 -23.04
N ASP A 500 -13.03 -17.09 -23.38
CA ASP A 500 -14.16 -17.36 -24.27
C ASP A 500 -15.50 -17.55 -23.54
N THR A 501 -15.48 -17.66 -22.19
CA THR A 501 -16.68 -18.02 -21.41
C THR A 501 -17.78 -16.96 -21.56
N MET A 502 -17.40 -15.68 -21.56
CA MET A 502 -18.36 -14.59 -21.68
C MET A 502 -19.00 -14.54 -23.07
N GLU A 503 -18.21 -14.76 -24.13
CA GLU A 503 -18.71 -14.78 -25.50
C GLU A 503 -19.61 -16.00 -25.73
N LYS A 504 -19.19 -17.19 -25.29
CA LYS A 504 -20.02 -18.41 -25.34
C LYS A 504 -21.37 -18.21 -24.65
N LEU A 505 -21.37 -17.58 -23.47
CA LEU A 505 -22.61 -17.33 -22.74
C LEU A 505 -23.54 -16.36 -23.50
N ARG A 506 -22.99 -15.32 -24.14
CA ARG A 506 -23.76 -14.41 -25.00
C ARG A 506 -24.40 -15.18 -26.15
N THR A 507 -23.63 -16.01 -26.84
CA THR A 507 -24.13 -16.86 -27.92
C THR A 507 -25.23 -17.81 -27.47
N HIS A 508 -25.10 -18.43 -26.28
CA HIS A 508 -26.16 -19.27 -25.72
C HIS A 508 -27.43 -18.48 -25.39
N ILE A 509 -27.29 -17.28 -24.79
CA ILE A 509 -28.44 -16.40 -24.50
C ILE A 509 -29.16 -16.04 -25.80
N ASP A 510 -28.42 -15.65 -26.84
CA ASP A 510 -28.99 -15.27 -28.13
C ASP A 510 -29.69 -16.45 -28.81
N ALA A 511 -29.11 -17.64 -28.75
CA ALA A 511 -29.72 -18.86 -29.28
C ALA A 511 -31.03 -19.22 -28.56
N ILE A 512 -31.09 -19.07 -27.24
CA ILE A 512 -32.32 -19.30 -26.45
C ILE A 512 -33.39 -18.27 -26.82
N ILE A 513 -33.00 -16.99 -26.96
CA ILE A 513 -33.95 -15.94 -27.36
C ILE A 513 -34.53 -16.25 -28.73
N LEU A 514 -33.71 -16.62 -29.71
CA LEU A 514 -34.19 -16.97 -31.06
C LEU A 514 -35.13 -18.18 -31.09
N ALA A 515 -35.05 -19.08 -30.10
CA ALA A 515 -35.94 -20.23 -29.98
C ALA A 515 -37.31 -19.89 -29.35
N LEU A 516 -37.47 -18.70 -28.73
CA LEU A 516 -38.73 -18.25 -28.16
C LEU A 516 -39.68 -17.65 -29.22
N PRO A 517 -41.00 -17.58 -28.94
CA PRO A 517 -41.97 -16.85 -29.77
C PRO A 517 -41.60 -15.38 -30.04
N GLU A 518 -41.96 -14.85 -31.23
CA GLU A 518 -41.56 -13.51 -31.69
C GLU A 518 -41.99 -12.36 -30.75
N ASP A 519 -43.15 -12.50 -30.10
CA ASP A 519 -43.68 -11.54 -29.14
C ASP A 519 -42.80 -11.40 -27.89
N LEU A 520 -42.17 -12.50 -27.45
CA LEU A 520 -41.24 -12.51 -26.32
C LEU A 520 -39.81 -12.09 -26.71
N GLN A 521 -39.38 -12.39 -27.95
CA GLN A 521 -38.07 -11.97 -28.47
C GLN A 521 -37.89 -10.45 -28.41
N GLY A 522 -38.90 -9.71 -28.88
CA GLY A 522 -38.85 -8.25 -28.93
C GLY A 522 -38.73 -7.60 -27.55
N ILE A 523 -39.26 -8.22 -26.49
CA ILE A 523 -39.13 -7.75 -25.11
C ILE A 523 -37.72 -8.03 -24.60
N LEU A 524 -37.24 -9.27 -24.73
CA LEU A 524 -35.96 -9.71 -24.18
C LEU A 524 -34.75 -9.05 -24.84
N LEU A 525 -34.82 -8.73 -26.13
CA LEU A 525 -33.75 -8.00 -26.84
C LEU A 525 -33.65 -6.53 -26.38
N LYS A 526 -34.77 -5.89 -26.04
CA LYS A 526 -34.81 -4.49 -25.58
C LYS A 526 -34.26 -4.31 -24.16
N THR A 527 -34.41 -5.29 -23.28
CA THR A 527 -33.98 -5.21 -21.87
C THR A 527 -32.45 -5.25 -21.67
N GLY A 528 -31.65 -5.23 -22.74
CA GLY A 528 -30.18 -5.28 -22.68
C GLY A 528 -29.45 -3.95 -22.91
N MET A 529 -30.16 -2.83 -23.18
CA MET A 529 -29.55 -1.53 -23.52
C MET A 529 -29.63 -0.45 -22.42
N THR A 530 -30.00 -0.82 -21.19
CA THR A 530 -30.00 0.06 -20.01
C THR A 530 -29.10 -0.51 -18.94
#